data_AF-A0A7C2Y0J5-F1
#
_entry.id   AF-A0A7C2Y0J5-F1
#
_cell.length_a   1.000
_cell.length_b   1.000
_cell.length_c   1.000
_cell.angle_alpha   90.00
_cell.angle_beta   90.00
_cell.angle_gamma   90.00
#
_symmetry.space_group_name_H-M   'P 1'
#
loop_
_entity.id
_entity.type
_entity.pdbx_description
1 polymer ?
#
loop_
_entity_poly.entity_id
_entity_poly.type
_entity_poly.pdbx_seq_one_letter_code
_entity_poly.pdbx_strand_id
1 'polypeptide(L)'
;MKRQRRMYQIISACAVVSLLLLTIGCSNEPAPGPMSPLNPEDKRALAEPKENGTATGEIRPVARQNPARALAKVTTYDVKAMLHLQDLVDELQYIVTNKPGTAAADKIEDVVAKVVSAQNELKKTPPDKSAALGNLAGAKGDLQAAIKDKLLNSTQGNQFLNEIKAIEAIIKTGGQVDHDCRGTSKFLWMKRSEGGLIAHCGHQIIVPANALSNDATMSISVDKSSYITVDCGPDGWFNKPVTVVISYRDGDLTSIDLNKLTLAWHDTNLNKWIDLGGNVDTIRKIVKVVTWHFTQYTISMK
;
A
#
# COMPACT_ATOMS: atom_id res chain seq x y z
N MET A 1 13.25 30.62 -16.26
CA MET A 1 13.35 29.70 -15.09
C MET A 1 13.47 30.37 -13.70
N LYS A 2 13.45 31.71 -13.55
CA LYS A 2 13.54 32.36 -12.21
C LYS A 2 12.21 32.57 -11.47
N ARG A 3 11.05 32.30 -12.08
CA ARG A 3 9.72 32.55 -11.47
C ARG A 3 9.13 31.36 -10.70
N GLN A 4 9.52 30.12 -10.98
CA GLN A 4 8.96 28.95 -10.26
C GLN A 4 9.59 28.69 -8.89
N ARG A 5 10.80 29.19 -8.60
CA ARG A 5 11.44 29.04 -7.29
C ARG A 5 10.78 29.87 -6.16
N ARG A 6 9.95 30.87 -6.49
CA ARG A 6 9.31 31.71 -5.46
C ARG A 6 8.02 31.12 -4.88
N MET A 7 7.41 30.14 -5.55
CA MET A 7 6.14 29.55 -5.08
C MET A 7 6.35 28.50 -3.98
N TYR A 8 7.52 27.85 -3.93
CA TYR A 8 7.84 26.83 -2.91
C TYR A 8 8.22 27.40 -1.53
N GLN A 9 8.67 28.66 -1.43
CA GLN A 9 8.97 29.25 -0.12
C GLN A 9 7.73 29.68 0.67
N ILE A 10 6.58 29.88 0.02
CA ILE A 10 5.36 30.30 0.73
C ILE A 10 4.63 29.08 1.35
N ILE A 11 4.74 27.89 0.76
CA ILE A 11 4.15 26.67 1.31
C ILE A 11 5.00 26.11 2.48
N SER A 12 6.31 26.34 2.47
CA SER A 12 7.21 25.90 3.56
C SER A 12 7.03 26.69 4.86
N ALA A 13 6.41 27.87 4.85
CA ALA A 13 6.21 28.67 6.06
C ALA A 13 4.98 28.23 6.89
N CYS A 14 3.99 27.56 6.28
CA CYS A 14 2.81 27.07 6.99
C CYS A 14 3.03 25.72 7.70
N ALA A 15 4.10 24.99 7.40
CA ALA A 15 4.40 23.69 8.02
C ALA A 15 5.25 23.78 9.30
N VAL A 16 5.88 24.93 9.58
CA VAL A 16 6.80 25.07 10.72
C VAL A 16 6.10 25.55 12.00
N VAL A 17 4.86 26.04 11.93
CA VAL A 17 4.11 26.52 13.10
C VAL A 17 3.34 25.40 13.84
N SER A 18 3.20 24.20 13.27
CA SER A 18 2.51 23.08 13.91
C SER A 18 3.43 22.11 14.67
N LEU A 19 4.74 22.38 14.75
CA LEU A 19 5.72 21.50 15.38
C LEU A 19 6.23 22.06 16.72
N LEU A 20 5.33 22.48 17.61
CA LEU A 20 5.72 22.92 18.96
C LEU A 20 4.72 22.61 20.10
N LEU A 21 3.87 21.60 19.95
CA LEU A 21 3.01 21.12 21.04
C LEU A 21 2.85 19.60 21.00
N LEU A 22 3.88 18.85 21.41
CA LEU A 22 3.75 17.48 21.97
C LEU A 22 5.10 17.01 22.53
N THR A 23 5.50 17.61 23.64
CA THR A 23 6.42 16.96 24.59
C THR A 23 5.75 17.01 25.96
N ILE A 24 5.05 15.94 26.33
CA ILE A 24 4.85 15.43 27.70
C ILE A 24 4.21 14.04 27.52
N GLY A 25 4.89 13.01 28.00
CA GLY A 25 4.39 11.63 27.99
C GLY A 25 5.50 10.58 28.09
N CYS A 26 6.35 10.67 29.12
CA CYS A 26 7.16 9.53 29.53
C CYS A 26 6.23 8.41 30.01
N SER A 27 6.10 7.31 29.27
CA SER A 27 5.61 6.05 29.84
C SER A 27 6.79 5.10 29.99
N ASN A 28 7.10 4.76 31.23
CA ASN A 28 8.07 3.75 31.61
C ASN A 28 7.67 2.40 31.01
N GLU A 29 8.57 1.76 30.26
CA GLU A 29 8.51 0.32 30.02
C GLU A 29 8.71 -0.43 31.34
N PRO A 30 7.81 -1.35 31.74
CA PRO A 30 8.12 -2.30 32.80
C PRO A 30 9.02 -3.41 32.24
N ALA A 31 10.09 -3.70 32.97
CA ALA A 31 10.92 -4.88 32.75
C ALA A 31 10.09 -6.17 32.83
N PRO A 32 10.44 -7.23 32.06
CA PRO A 32 9.70 -8.49 32.08
C PRO A 32 9.86 -9.19 33.44
N GLY A 33 8.77 -9.27 34.20
CA GLY A 33 8.68 -10.08 35.41
C GLY A 33 8.48 -11.58 35.09
N PRO A 34 8.78 -12.49 36.04
CA PRO A 34 8.72 -13.92 35.82
C PRO A 34 7.26 -14.41 35.70
N MET A 35 7.01 -15.27 34.71
CA MET A 35 5.71 -15.87 34.44
C MET A 35 5.35 -16.97 35.46
N SER A 36 4.13 -16.93 35.99
CA SER A 36 3.48 -18.07 36.65
C SER A 36 2.58 -18.84 35.67
N PRO A 37 2.43 -20.17 35.86
CA PRO A 37 1.77 -21.04 34.89
C PRO A 37 0.24 -20.92 34.92
N LEU A 38 -0.37 -21.01 33.74
CA LEU A 38 -1.81 -21.02 33.51
C LEU A 38 -2.43 -22.40 33.80
N ASN A 39 -3.61 -22.35 34.42
CA ASN A 39 -4.49 -23.46 34.77
C ASN A 39 -5.34 -23.90 33.55
N PRO A 40 -5.50 -25.21 33.25
CA PRO A 40 -6.18 -25.66 32.05
C PRO A 40 -7.59 -26.19 32.33
N GLU A 41 -8.59 -25.32 32.48
CA GLU A 41 -10.00 -25.73 32.40
C GLU A 41 -10.84 -24.59 31.81
N ASP A 42 -11.30 -24.75 30.56
CA ASP A 42 -12.70 -24.49 30.21
C ASP A 42 -13.01 -24.95 28.78
N LYS A 43 -13.58 -26.16 28.69
CA LYS A 43 -14.33 -26.65 27.53
C LYS A 43 -15.81 -26.43 27.83
N ARG A 44 -16.54 -25.68 26.99
CA ARG A 44 -17.97 -25.97 26.80
C ARG A 44 -18.53 -25.47 25.48
N ALA A 45 -19.29 -26.38 24.89
CA ALA A 45 -19.99 -26.33 23.62
C ALA A 45 -21.21 -25.42 23.63
N LEU A 46 -21.56 -24.84 22.47
CA LEU A 46 -22.91 -24.35 22.17
C LEU A 46 -23.30 -24.69 20.74
N ALA A 47 -24.59 -24.98 20.60
CA ALA A 47 -25.25 -25.73 19.55
C ALA A 47 -25.73 -24.88 18.37
N GLU A 48 -25.97 -25.56 17.25
CA GLU A 48 -26.63 -25.07 16.03
C GLU A 48 -28.16 -24.93 16.21
N PRO A 49 -28.80 -23.96 15.54
CA PRO A 49 -30.21 -24.04 15.19
C PRO A 49 -30.41 -24.28 13.69
N LYS A 50 -31.28 -25.27 13.37
CA LYS A 50 -31.93 -25.45 12.07
C LYS A 50 -33.14 -24.53 11.96
N GLU A 51 -33.34 -23.89 10.81
CA GLU A 51 -34.68 -23.48 10.38
C GLU A 51 -34.93 -23.69 8.88
N ASN A 52 -36.11 -24.26 8.63
CA ASN A 52 -36.78 -24.50 7.34
C ASN A 52 -37.52 -23.24 6.89
N GLY A 53 -37.73 -23.05 5.57
CA GLY A 53 -38.76 -22.11 5.10
C GLY A 53 -38.73 -21.80 3.61
N THR A 54 -39.44 -22.61 2.82
CA THR A 54 -39.79 -22.42 1.42
C THR A 54 -40.93 -21.40 1.24
N ALA A 55 -40.79 -20.43 0.33
CA ALA A 55 -41.93 -19.78 -0.32
C ALA A 55 -41.54 -19.20 -1.69
N THR A 56 -42.10 -19.81 -2.73
CA THR A 56 -42.05 -19.42 -4.14
C THR A 56 -43.08 -18.32 -4.43
N GLY A 57 -42.63 -17.20 -4.98
CA GLY A 57 -43.49 -16.12 -5.48
C GLY A 57 -42.87 -15.49 -6.73
N GLU A 58 -43.29 -15.96 -7.90
CA GLU A 58 -42.79 -15.51 -9.20
C GLU A 58 -43.57 -14.26 -9.65
N ILE A 59 -43.02 -13.07 -9.39
CA ILE A 59 -43.52 -11.81 -9.96
C ILE A 59 -42.69 -11.49 -11.19
N ARG A 60 -43.31 -11.52 -12.38
CA ARG A 60 -42.68 -11.08 -13.63
C ARG A 60 -42.63 -9.54 -13.70
N PRO A 61 -41.45 -8.91 -13.74
CA PRO A 61 -41.35 -7.46 -13.85
C PRO A 61 -41.52 -7.01 -15.31
N VAL A 62 -42.41 -6.04 -15.50
CA VAL A 62 -42.61 -5.31 -16.76
C VAL A 62 -41.36 -4.46 -17.04
N ALA A 63 -40.75 -4.64 -18.21
CA ALA A 63 -39.56 -3.93 -18.63
C ALA A 63 -39.83 -2.44 -18.89
N ARG A 64 -39.75 -1.61 -17.85
CA ARG A 64 -39.51 -0.18 -18.02
C ARG A 64 -38.02 0.05 -18.26
N GLN A 65 -37.67 0.45 -19.48
CA GLN A 65 -36.34 0.98 -19.78
C GLN A 65 -36.15 2.28 -18.99
N ASN A 66 -35.48 2.18 -17.84
CA ASN A 66 -35.15 3.32 -17.00
C ASN A 66 -33.91 4.03 -17.59
N PRO A 67 -34.03 5.25 -18.17
CA PRO A 67 -32.90 5.98 -18.72
C PRO A 67 -31.85 6.36 -17.66
N ALA A 68 -32.16 6.23 -16.37
CA ALA A 68 -31.19 6.36 -15.27
C ALA A 68 -30.13 5.24 -15.23
N ARG A 69 -30.28 4.15 -16.00
CA ARG A 69 -29.30 3.05 -16.04
C ARG A 69 -28.10 3.33 -16.99
N ALA A 70 -28.14 4.42 -17.75
CA ALA A 70 -27.07 4.84 -18.65
C ALA A 70 -26.05 5.80 -18.00
N LEU A 71 -26.32 6.26 -16.77
CA LEU A 71 -25.42 7.13 -16.01
C LEU A 71 -24.51 6.30 -15.09
N ALA A 72 -23.22 6.29 -15.46
CA ALA A 72 -22.05 6.04 -14.63
C ALA A 72 -21.86 4.62 -14.05
N LYS A 73 -21.69 3.63 -14.93
CA LYS A 73 -20.75 2.53 -14.62
C LYS A 73 -19.33 3.07 -14.81
N VAL A 74 -18.80 3.81 -13.83
CA VAL A 74 -17.36 3.78 -13.60
C VAL A 74 -17.05 2.31 -13.38
N THR A 75 -16.34 1.69 -14.32
CA THR A 75 -16.17 0.24 -14.27
C THR A 75 -15.23 -0.09 -13.12
N THR A 76 -15.44 -1.22 -12.44
CA THR A 76 -14.56 -1.72 -11.37
C THR A 76 -13.07 -1.69 -11.76
N TYR A 77 -12.80 -1.81 -13.05
CA TYR A 77 -11.46 -1.78 -13.65
C TYR A 77 -10.81 -0.40 -13.67
N ASP A 78 -11.59 0.67 -13.87
CA ASP A 78 -11.06 2.03 -13.83
C ASP A 78 -10.59 2.35 -12.40
N VAL A 79 -11.33 1.89 -11.38
CA VAL A 79 -10.93 1.96 -9.97
C VAL A 79 -9.65 1.16 -9.70
N LYS A 80 -9.54 -0.07 -10.22
CA LYS A 80 -8.30 -0.88 -10.08
C LYS A 80 -7.09 -0.17 -10.65
N ALA A 81 -7.18 0.35 -11.88
CA ALA A 81 -6.10 1.11 -12.52
C ALA A 81 -5.73 2.36 -11.70
N MET A 82 -6.73 3.11 -11.20
CA MET A 82 -6.49 4.28 -10.36
C MET A 82 -5.75 3.97 -9.07
N LEU A 83 -6.06 2.84 -8.42
CA LEU A 83 -5.37 2.42 -7.20
C LEU A 83 -3.91 2.05 -7.48
N HIS A 84 -3.62 1.31 -8.55
CA HIS A 84 -2.22 1.02 -8.93
C HIS A 84 -1.45 2.28 -9.31
N LEU A 85 -2.10 3.24 -9.99
CA LEU A 85 -1.50 4.53 -10.27
C LEU A 85 -1.17 5.30 -8.99
N GLN A 86 -2.03 5.21 -7.97
CA GLN A 86 -1.78 5.87 -6.69
C GLN A 86 -0.59 5.25 -5.97
N ASP A 87 -0.50 3.91 -5.94
CA ASP A 87 0.65 3.22 -5.35
C ASP A 87 1.96 3.64 -6.03
N LEU A 88 1.98 3.70 -7.36
CA LEU A 88 3.12 4.17 -8.13
C LEU A 88 3.46 5.64 -7.84
N VAL A 89 2.46 6.52 -7.72
CA VAL A 89 2.68 7.94 -7.36
C VAL A 89 3.36 8.04 -6.00
N ASP A 90 2.89 7.29 -5.01
CA ASP A 90 3.44 7.30 -3.66
C ASP A 90 4.90 6.81 -3.64
N GLU A 91 5.21 5.74 -4.36
CA GLU A 91 6.59 5.22 -4.47
C GLU A 91 7.54 6.22 -5.15
N LEU A 92 7.07 6.90 -6.21
CA LEU A 92 7.86 7.93 -6.89
C LEU A 92 8.03 9.19 -6.01
N GLN A 93 6.97 9.62 -5.30
CA GLN A 93 7.04 10.76 -4.38
C GLN A 93 7.96 10.50 -3.19
N TYR A 94 8.09 9.25 -2.75
CA TYR A 94 9.08 8.88 -1.75
C TYR A 94 10.51 9.20 -2.22
N ILE A 95 10.84 8.94 -3.48
CA ILE A 95 12.16 9.28 -4.04
C ILE A 95 12.39 10.79 -4.05
N VAL A 96 11.39 11.56 -4.50
CA VAL A 96 11.45 13.03 -4.53
C VAL A 96 11.69 13.60 -3.13
N THR A 97 10.94 13.10 -2.13
CA THR A 97 10.99 13.58 -0.75
C THR A 97 12.32 13.25 -0.06
N ASN A 98 12.91 12.08 -0.33
CA ASN A 98 14.15 11.65 0.32
C ASN A 98 15.41 12.15 -0.39
N LYS A 99 15.30 12.67 -1.61
CA LYS A 99 16.44 13.19 -2.39
C LYS A 99 16.16 14.59 -2.97
N PRO A 100 15.70 15.55 -2.14
CA PRO A 100 15.25 16.85 -2.64
C PRO A 100 16.40 17.62 -3.30
N GLY A 101 16.09 18.35 -4.37
CA GLY A 101 17.06 19.19 -5.09
C GLY A 101 18.09 18.43 -5.95
N THR A 102 17.97 17.11 -6.05
CA THR A 102 18.80 16.32 -6.98
C THR A 102 18.21 16.31 -8.39
N ALA A 103 19.05 16.10 -9.41
CA ALA A 103 18.58 15.93 -10.79
C ALA A 103 17.65 14.70 -10.93
N ALA A 104 17.84 13.68 -10.09
CA ALA A 104 16.94 12.55 -10.02
C ALA A 104 15.54 12.96 -9.53
N ALA A 105 15.44 13.73 -8.45
CA ALA A 105 14.15 14.21 -7.95
C ALA A 105 13.42 15.07 -9.00
N ASP A 106 14.11 16.00 -9.66
CA ASP A 106 13.54 16.84 -10.74
C ASP A 106 12.93 15.97 -11.87
N LYS A 107 13.63 14.93 -12.31
CA LYS A 107 13.09 14.00 -13.31
C LYS A 107 11.97 13.12 -12.81
N ILE A 108 12.00 12.68 -11.55
CA ILE A 108 10.90 11.90 -10.98
C ILE A 108 9.65 12.77 -10.75
N GLU A 109 9.79 14.06 -10.44
CA GLU A 109 8.67 15.01 -10.40
C GLU A 109 7.93 15.09 -11.74
N ASP A 110 8.67 15.12 -12.86
CA ASP A 110 8.08 15.08 -14.21
C ASP A 110 7.27 13.79 -14.46
N VAL A 111 7.78 12.64 -13.99
CA VAL A 111 7.10 11.34 -14.07
C VAL A 111 5.83 11.37 -13.22
N VAL A 112 5.92 11.80 -11.95
CA VAL A 112 4.78 11.90 -11.03
C VAL A 112 3.69 12.77 -11.63
N ALA A 113 4.02 13.93 -12.19
CA ALA A 113 3.04 14.83 -12.80
C ALA A 113 2.27 14.15 -13.95
N LYS A 114 2.94 13.32 -14.76
CA LYS A 114 2.31 12.57 -15.84
C LYS A 114 1.45 11.40 -15.33
N VAL A 115 1.90 10.67 -14.31
CA VAL A 115 1.09 9.61 -13.69
C VAL A 115 -0.17 10.19 -13.03
N VAL A 116 -0.06 11.33 -12.34
CA VAL A 116 -1.22 12.06 -11.78
C VAL A 116 -2.14 12.57 -12.89
N SER A 117 -1.59 13.05 -14.01
CA SER A 117 -2.40 13.42 -15.16
C SER A 117 -3.18 12.23 -15.71
N ALA A 118 -2.56 11.05 -15.82
CA ALA A 118 -3.26 9.82 -16.20
C ALA A 118 -4.39 9.45 -15.22
N GLN A 119 -4.20 9.62 -13.91
CA GLN A 119 -5.27 9.42 -12.92
C GLN A 119 -6.44 10.39 -13.16
N ASN A 120 -6.15 11.66 -13.45
CA ASN A 120 -7.18 12.67 -13.69
C ASN A 120 -7.99 12.38 -14.96
N GLU A 121 -7.34 11.86 -16.01
CA GLU A 121 -8.01 11.39 -17.23
C GLU A 121 -8.95 10.21 -16.96
N LEU A 122 -8.55 9.26 -16.11
CA LEU A 122 -9.39 8.12 -15.71
C LEU A 122 -10.56 8.51 -14.78
N LYS A 123 -10.48 9.64 -14.07
CA LYS A 123 -11.57 10.17 -13.22
C LYS A 123 -12.69 10.86 -14.02
N LYS A 124 -12.49 11.15 -15.31
CA LYS A 124 -13.52 11.79 -16.16
C LYS A 124 -14.73 10.87 -16.36
N THR A 125 -15.86 11.44 -16.77
CA THR A 125 -17.11 10.68 -17.05
C THR A 125 -17.58 10.98 -18.48
N PRO A 126 -17.41 10.05 -19.46
CA PRO A 126 -16.71 8.77 -19.32
C PRO A 126 -15.18 8.95 -19.15
N PRO A 127 -14.46 7.95 -18.60
CA PRO A 127 -13.00 7.98 -18.48
C PRO A 127 -12.31 8.15 -19.83
N ASP A 128 -11.30 9.03 -19.91
CA ASP A 128 -10.49 9.21 -21.12
C ASP A 128 -9.28 8.29 -21.10
N LYS A 129 -9.50 7.03 -21.51
CA LYS A 129 -8.47 5.99 -21.52
C LYS A 129 -7.33 6.30 -22.50
N SER A 130 -7.62 6.98 -23.60
CA SER A 130 -6.61 7.30 -24.61
C SER A 130 -5.64 8.36 -24.08
N ALA A 131 -6.16 9.44 -23.49
CA ALA A 131 -5.34 10.45 -22.85
C ALA A 131 -4.54 9.89 -21.66
N ALA A 132 -5.16 9.03 -20.84
CA ALA A 132 -4.46 8.35 -19.75
C ALA A 132 -3.26 7.53 -20.24
N LEU A 133 -3.43 6.73 -21.30
CA LEU A 133 -2.34 5.94 -21.90
C LEU A 133 -1.25 6.84 -22.52
N GLY A 134 -1.63 7.97 -23.12
CA GLY A 134 -0.67 8.96 -23.64
C GLY A 134 0.22 9.54 -22.52
N ASN A 135 -0.39 9.91 -21.39
CA ASN A 135 0.33 10.39 -20.22
C ASN A 135 1.30 9.31 -19.65
N LEU A 136 0.86 8.05 -19.57
CA LEU A 136 1.71 6.95 -19.12
C LEU A 136 2.87 6.65 -20.06
N ALA A 137 2.67 6.77 -21.38
CA ALA A 137 3.75 6.66 -22.34
C ALA A 137 4.80 7.76 -22.17
N GLY A 138 4.37 8.98 -21.87
CA GLY A 138 5.26 10.09 -21.52
C GLY A 138 6.06 9.81 -20.24
N ALA A 139 5.38 9.36 -19.17
CA ALA A 139 6.01 9.00 -17.90
C ALA A 139 7.09 7.91 -18.08
N LYS A 140 6.80 6.91 -18.91
CA LYS A 140 7.73 5.84 -19.28
C LYS A 140 8.97 6.39 -19.99
N GLY A 141 8.81 7.35 -20.91
CA GLY A 141 9.92 8.00 -21.61
C GLY A 141 10.84 8.76 -20.65
N ASP A 142 10.29 9.47 -19.68
CA ASP A 142 11.08 10.18 -18.67
C ASP A 142 11.82 9.23 -17.72
N LEU A 143 11.19 8.12 -17.31
CA LEU A 143 11.86 7.08 -16.51
C LEU A 143 13.02 6.45 -17.29
N GLN A 144 12.82 6.14 -18.57
CA GLN A 144 13.89 5.60 -19.41
C GLN A 144 15.06 6.58 -19.55
N ALA A 145 14.78 7.88 -19.69
CA ALA A 145 15.80 8.92 -19.69
C ALA A 145 16.54 8.97 -18.35
N ALA A 146 15.83 8.96 -17.22
CA ALA A 146 16.44 8.96 -15.88
C ALA A 146 17.34 7.74 -15.63
N ILE A 147 16.97 6.56 -16.12
CA ILE A 147 17.81 5.34 -16.05
C ILE A 147 19.05 5.51 -16.94
N LYS A 148 18.88 5.96 -18.19
CA LYS A 148 19.97 6.15 -19.15
C LYS A 148 21.01 7.14 -18.63
N ASP A 149 20.55 8.23 -18.02
CA ASP A 149 21.40 9.28 -17.46
C ASP A 149 21.96 8.91 -16.07
N LYS A 150 21.69 7.68 -15.59
CA LYS A 150 22.12 7.15 -14.29
C LYS A 150 21.62 7.98 -13.10
N LEU A 151 20.52 8.70 -13.28
CA LEU A 151 19.84 9.44 -12.21
C LEU A 151 19.00 8.50 -11.33
N LEU A 152 18.51 7.41 -11.92
CA LEU A 152 17.82 6.35 -11.22
C LEU A 152 18.58 5.02 -11.36
N ASN A 153 18.62 4.24 -10.29
CA ASN A 153 19.17 2.88 -10.35
C ASN A 153 18.39 2.05 -11.39
N SER A 154 19.09 1.33 -12.26
CA SER A 154 18.47 0.58 -13.36
C SER A 154 17.48 -0.49 -12.88
N THR A 155 17.76 -1.18 -11.78
CA THR A 155 16.86 -2.17 -11.19
C THR A 155 15.57 -1.50 -10.73
N GLN A 156 15.68 -0.42 -9.95
CA GLN A 156 14.51 0.32 -9.46
C GLN A 156 13.71 0.95 -10.60
N GLY A 157 14.38 1.58 -11.56
CA GLY A 157 13.72 2.18 -12.71
C GLY A 157 12.99 1.15 -13.58
N ASN A 158 13.59 -0.01 -13.83
CA ASN A 158 12.93 -1.09 -14.56
C ASN A 158 11.71 -1.66 -13.82
N GLN A 159 11.69 -1.63 -12.48
CA GLN A 159 10.49 -1.98 -11.71
C GLN A 159 9.34 -1.02 -12.01
N PHE A 160 9.56 0.30 -11.93
CA PHE A 160 8.53 1.29 -12.27
C PHE A 160 8.05 1.17 -13.73
N LEU A 161 8.96 0.89 -14.67
CA LEU A 161 8.59 0.65 -16.07
C LEU A 161 7.65 -0.56 -16.23
N ASN A 162 7.91 -1.65 -15.49
CA ASN A 162 7.05 -2.83 -15.49
C ASN A 162 5.69 -2.56 -14.85
N GLU A 163 5.65 -1.77 -13.78
CA GLU A 163 4.40 -1.34 -13.14
C GLU A 163 3.55 -0.48 -14.07
N ILE A 164 4.13 0.52 -14.74
CA ILE A 164 3.43 1.31 -15.77
C ILE A 164 2.89 0.39 -16.87
N LYS A 165 3.69 -0.58 -17.34
CA LYS A 165 3.25 -1.55 -18.36
C LYS A 165 2.06 -2.39 -17.89
N ALA A 166 2.05 -2.82 -16.62
CA ALA A 166 0.93 -3.55 -16.04
C ALA A 166 -0.33 -2.69 -15.96
N ILE A 167 -0.19 -1.41 -15.56
CA ILE A 167 -1.30 -0.45 -15.53
C ILE A 167 -1.84 -0.18 -16.93
N GLU A 168 -0.98 0.04 -17.92
CA GLU A 168 -1.38 0.20 -19.32
C GLU A 168 -2.19 -1.02 -19.80
N ALA A 169 -1.78 -2.23 -19.41
CA ALA A 169 -2.51 -3.46 -19.75
C ALA A 169 -3.90 -3.48 -19.11
N ILE A 170 -4.04 -3.13 -17.83
CA ILE A 170 -5.34 -3.03 -17.13
C ILE A 170 -6.26 -2.03 -17.86
N ILE A 171 -5.74 -0.86 -18.22
CA ILE A 171 -6.53 0.19 -18.92
C ILE A 171 -6.99 -0.31 -20.29
N LYS A 172 -6.12 -0.98 -21.06
CA LYS A 172 -6.40 -1.48 -22.41
C LYS A 172 -7.40 -2.64 -22.43
N THR A 173 -7.24 -3.60 -21.52
CA THR A 173 -8.06 -4.83 -21.52
C THR A 173 -9.36 -4.68 -20.74
N GLY A 174 -9.54 -3.58 -20.01
CA GLY A 174 -10.62 -3.50 -19.04
C GLY A 174 -10.43 -4.50 -17.90
N GLY A 175 -9.18 -4.71 -17.47
CA GLY A 175 -8.85 -5.18 -16.12
C GLY A 175 -8.99 -6.66 -15.79
N GLN A 176 -8.81 -7.56 -16.76
CA GLN A 176 -8.55 -8.97 -16.45
C GLN A 176 -7.06 -9.32 -16.49
N VAL A 177 -6.23 -8.49 -15.83
CA VAL A 177 -4.92 -8.97 -15.39
C VAL A 177 -5.13 -9.50 -13.98
N ASP A 178 -5.27 -10.81 -13.90
CA ASP A 178 -5.29 -11.55 -12.64
C ASP A 178 -3.87 -11.43 -12.07
N HIS A 179 -3.60 -10.32 -11.39
CA HIS A 179 -2.31 -10.09 -10.73
C HIS A 179 -2.34 -10.75 -9.36
N ASP A 180 -2.69 -12.04 -9.37
CA ASP A 180 -2.56 -12.88 -8.20
C ASP A 180 -1.08 -13.06 -7.93
N CYS A 181 -0.59 -12.34 -6.94
CA CYS A 181 0.78 -12.41 -6.50
C CYS A 181 0.94 -13.25 -5.23
N ARG A 182 -0.12 -13.95 -4.79
CA ARG A 182 -0.04 -14.89 -3.67
C ARG A 182 1.03 -15.95 -3.98
N GLY A 183 1.84 -16.25 -2.97
CA GLY A 183 2.96 -17.19 -3.09
C GLY A 183 4.16 -16.65 -3.84
N THR A 184 4.22 -15.33 -4.10
CA THR A 184 5.40 -14.68 -4.72
C THR A 184 6.12 -13.78 -3.72
N SER A 185 7.40 -13.54 -3.99
CA SER A 185 8.26 -12.72 -3.15
C SER A 185 8.99 -11.66 -3.97
N LYS A 186 9.24 -10.51 -3.36
CA LYS A 186 10.14 -9.46 -3.88
C LYS A 186 11.33 -9.30 -2.94
N PHE A 187 12.50 -9.07 -3.53
CA PHE A 187 13.75 -8.84 -2.82
C PHE A 187 14.37 -7.51 -3.24
N LEU A 188 14.98 -6.79 -2.30
CA LEU A 188 15.70 -5.54 -2.56
C LEU A 188 16.94 -5.47 -1.69
N TRP A 189 18.12 -5.34 -2.30
CA TRP A 189 19.33 -4.97 -1.56
C TRP A 189 19.22 -3.53 -1.06
N MET A 190 19.39 -3.34 0.24
CA MET A 190 19.22 -2.06 0.92
C MET A 190 20.45 -1.74 1.76
N LYS A 191 21.03 -0.55 1.54
CA LYS A 191 22.14 -0.07 2.35
C LYS A 191 21.63 0.53 3.64
N ARG A 192 22.32 0.25 4.75
CA ARG A 192 22.03 0.81 6.07
C ARG A 192 21.96 2.32 6.05
N SER A 193 22.96 2.98 5.46
CA SER A 193 23.08 4.44 5.48
C SER A 193 21.99 5.15 4.70
N GLU A 194 21.33 4.47 3.77
CA GLU A 194 20.34 5.04 2.87
C GLU A 194 18.90 4.68 3.29
N GLY A 195 18.68 3.47 3.83
CA GLY A 195 17.33 2.92 4.00
C GLY A 195 16.67 2.70 2.64
N GLY A 196 15.33 2.69 2.60
CA GLY A 196 14.59 2.61 1.35
C GLY A 196 13.15 2.13 1.51
N LEU A 197 12.53 1.88 0.37
CA LEU A 197 11.18 1.36 0.24
C LEU A 197 11.24 0.07 -0.58
N ILE A 198 10.61 -0.98 -0.07
CA ILE A 198 10.29 -2.18 -0.85
C ILE A 198 8.77 -2.33 -0.88
N ALA A 199 8.22 -2.55 -2.06
CA ALA A 199 6.78 -2.71 -2.27
C ALA A 199 6.48 -3.92 -3.14
N HIS A 200 5.51 -4.73 -2.74
CA HIS A 200 5.10 -5.95 -3.43
C HIS A 200 3.59 -6.11 -3.28
N CYS A 201 2.87 -6.22 -4.39
CA CYS A 201 1.40 -6.35 -4.40
C CYS A 201 0.63 -5.23 -3.67
N GLY A 202 1.17 -4.01 -3.62
CA GLY A 202 0.57 -2.93 -2.83
C GLY A 202 0.79 -3.05 -1.32
N HIS A 203 1.47 -4.09 -0.84
CA HIS A 203 2.12 -4.05 0.47
C HIS A 203 3.43 -3.27 0.36
N GLN A 204 3.79 -2.54 1.41
CA GLN A 204 5.00 -1.73 1.44
C GLN A 204 5.69 -1.83 2.79
N ILE A 205 7.01 -1.74 2.73
CA ILE A 205 7.88 -1.57 3.87
C ILE A 205 8.74 -0.34 3.60
N ILE A 206 8.73 0.60 4.54
CA ILE A 206 9.54 1.82 4.49
C ILE A 206 10.53 1.78 5.65
N VAL A 207 11.81 1.71 5.30
CA VAL A 207 12.93 1.61 6.22
C VAL A 207 13.71 2.92 6.20
N PRO A 208 13.73 3.71 7.29
CA PRO A 208 14.48 4.95 7.31
C PRO A 208 16.00 4.69 7.32
N ALA A 209 16.76 5.69 6.88
CA ALA A 209 18.22 5.66 6.95
C ALA A 209 18.72 5.35 8.36
N ASN A 210 19.65 4.40 8.45
CA ASN A 210 20.24 3.85 9.66
C ASN A 210 19.29 3.02 10.55
N ALA A 211 18.12 2.62 10.05
CA ALA A 211 17.27 1.66 10.77
C ALA A 211 17.87 0.25 10.76
N LEU A 212 18.53 -0.15 9.68
CA LEU A 212 19.24 -1.43 9.61
C LEU A 212 20.52 -1.38 10.47
N SER A 213 20.90 -2.52 11.03
CA SER A 213 22.18 -2.69 11.73
C SER A 213 23.36 -2.79 10.75
N ASN A 214 23.14 -3.39 9.58
CA ASN A 214 24.08 -3.54 8.47
C ASN A 214 23.33 -3.43 7.13
N ASP A 215 24.07 -3.30 6.03
CA ASP A 215 23.48 -3.49 4.69
C ASP A 215 22.85 -4.89 4.60
N ALA A 216 21.67 -4.99 4.00
CA ALA A 216 20.91 -6.24 4.00
C ALA A 216 20.01 -6.38 2.76
N THR A 217 19.68 -7.62 2.42
CA THR A 217 18.59 -7.92 1.48
C THR A 217 17.26 -7.90 2.22
N MET A 218 16.37 -6.99 1.82
CA MET A 218 15.00 -6.92 2.32
C MET A 218 14.08 -7.79 1.47
N SER A 219 13.04 -8.36 2.07
CA SER A 219 12.02 -9.11 1.32
C SER A 219 10.60 -8.84 1.79
N ILE A 220 9.66 -8.96 0.84
CA ILE A 220 8.23 -9.05 1.09
C ILE A 220 7.73 -10.29 0.36
N SER A 221 7.10 -11.22 1.08
CA SER A 221 6.48 -12.42 0.52
C SER A 221 4.99 -12.42 0.86
N VAL A 222 4.13 -12.61 -0.14
CA VAL A 222 2.68 -12.73 0.09
C VAL A 222 2.34 -14.21 0.22
N ASP A 223 1.60 -14.57 1.27
CA ASP A 223 1.22 -15.96 1.50
C ASP A 223 0.38 -16.51 0.33
N LYS A 224 0.55 -17.80 0.02
CA LYS A 224 -0.16 -18.43 -1.10
C LYS A 224 -1.66 -18.55 -0.84
N SER A 225 -2.06 -18.75 0.41
CA SER A 225 -3.45 -18.95 0.84
C SER A 225 -4.14 -17.66 1.24
N SER A 226 -3.39 -16.59 1.54
CA SER A 226 -3.92 -15.32 2.04
C SER A 226 -3.19 -14.12 1.44
N TYR A 227 -3.92 -13.21 0.79
CA TYR A 227 -3.37 -11.94 0.32
C TYR A 227 -3.02 -10.97 1.46
N ILE A 228 -3.69 -11.11 2.60
CA ILE A 228 -3.49 -10.19 3.74
C ILE A 228 -2.42 -10.67 4.72
N THR A 229 -1.82 -11.84 4.49
CA THR A 229 -0.71 -12.35 5.28
C THR A 229 0.59 -12.19 4.51
N VAL A 230 1.53 -11.46 5.12
CA VAL A 230 2.77 -11.04 4.48
C VAL A 230 3.95 -11.37 5.38
N ASP A 231 4.93 -12.07 4.84
CA ASP A 231 6.18 -12.36 5.51
C ASP A 231 7.25 -11.35 5.08
N CYS A 232 7.93 -10.75 6.06
CA CYS A 232 8.87 -9.66 5.86
C CYS A 232 10.26 -10.09 6.34
N GLY A 233 11.27 -9.88 5.50
CA GLY A 233 12.65 -10.24 5.83
C GLY A 233 13.62 -9.05 5.71
N PRO A 234 14.78 -9.10 6.39
CA PRO A 234 15.21 -10.18 7.27
C PRO A 234 14.50 -10.13 8.64
N ASP A 235 14.35 -11.29 9.29
CA ASP A 235 13.89 -11.35 10.68
C ASP A 235 14.85 -10.59 11.60
N GLY A 236 14.30 -9.91 12.60
CA GLY A 236 15.07 -9.24 13.63
C GLY A 236 14.60 -7.82 13.94
N TRP A 237 15.43 -7.09 14.68
CA TRP A 237 15.11 -5.77 15.23
C TRP A 237 15.84 -4.65 14.50
N PHE A 238 15.18 -3.51 14.38
CA PHE A 238 15.71 -2.30 13.79
C PHE A 238 16.21 -1.32 14.85
N ASN A 239 17.22 -0.53 14.47
CA ASN A 239 17.74 0.59 15.28
C ASN A 239 16.81 1.80 15.27
N LYS A 240 15.83 1.84 14.36
CA LYS A 240 14.83 2.89 14.21
C LYS A 240 13.50 2.25 13.81
N PRO A 241 12.37 2.89 14.14
CA PRO A 241 11.08 2.35 13.74
C PRO A 241 10.95 2.34 12.21
N VAL A 242 10.39 1.26 11.68
CA VAL A 242 10.06 1.07 10.27
C VAL A 242 8.55 1.17 10.10
N THR A 243 8.10 1.57 8.92
CA THR A 243 6.67 1.61 8.58
C THR A 243 6.31 0.39 7.76
N VAL A 244 5.28 -0.33 8.18
CA VAL A 244 4.68 -1.45 7.44
C VAL A 244 3.29 -1.03 6.97
N VAL A 245 3.02 -1.24 5.69
CA VAL A 245 1.74 -0.95 5.04
C VAL A 245 1.24 -2.23 4.39
N ILE A 246 0.14 -2.79 4.87
CA ILE A 246 -0.46 -3.99 4.28
C ILE A 246 -1.74 -3.60 3.55
N SER A 247 -1.79 -3.88 2.25
CA SER A 247 -2.98 -3.76 1.42
C SER A 247 -3.96 -4.88 1.72
N TYR A 248 -5.25 -4.54 1.77
CA TYR A 248 -6.36 -5.49 1.71
C TYR A 248 -7.23 -5.27 0.47
N ARG A 249 -6.70 -4.57 -0.54
CA ARG A 249 -7.44 -4.22 -1.77
C ARG A 249 -8.04 -5.44 -2.47
N ASP A 250 -7.28 -6.52 -2.52
CA ASP A 250 -7.64 -7.77 -3.19
C ASP A 250 -8.16 -8.85 -2.21
N GLY A 251 -8.38 -8.48 -0.94
CA GLY A 251 -9.04 -9.33 0.05
C GLY A 251 -10.57 -9.16 0.00
N ASP A 252 -11.31 -10.26 0.21
CA ASP A 252 -12.75 -10.19 0.43
C ASP A 252 -13.03 -9.86 1.91
N LEU A 253 -13.47 -8.62 2.15
CA LEU A 253 -13.84 -8.11 3.47
C LEU A 253 -15.30 -7.62 3.48
N THR A 254 -16.15 -8.14 2.60
CA THR A 254 -17.54 -7.63 2.41
C THR A 254 -18.40 -7.72 3.67
N SER A 255 -18.09 -8.63 4.59
CA SER A 255 -18.80 -8.82 5.87
C SER A 255 -18.09 -8.20 7.08
N ILE A 256 -17.01 -7.45 6.88
CA ILE A 256 -16.16 -6.94 7.96
C ILE A 256 -16.32 -5.42 8.07
N ASP A 257 -16.47 -4.91 9.30
CA ASP A 257 -16.37 -3.48 9.57
C ASP A 257 -14.92 -3.03 9.38
N LEU A 258 -14.66 -2.37 8.26
CA LEU A 258 -13.31 -1.96 7.88
C LEU A 258 -12.65 -1.05 8.92
N ASN A 259 -13.41 -0.33 9.76
CA ASN A 259 -12.85 0.53 10.79
C ASN A 259 -12.31 -0.25 12.01
N LYS A 260 -12.64 -1.54 12.10
CA LYS A 260 -12.13 -2.45 13.15
C LYS A 260 -10.90 -3.23 12.71
N LEU A 261 -10.43 -3.01 11.48
CA LEU A 261 -9.22 -3.65 11.01
C LEU A 261 -8.01 -3.18 11.82
N THR A 262 -7.08 -4.11 12.01
CA THR A 262 -5.81 -3.89 12.69
C THR A 262 -4.73 -4.71 12.02
N LEU A 263 -3.47 -4.41 12.29
CA LEU A 263 -2.36 -5.27 11.91
C LEU A 263 -1.92 -6.10 13.11
N ALA A 264 -1.75 -7.39 12.91
CA ALA A 264 -1.16 -8.28 13.90
C ALA A 264 0.16 -8.85 13.38
N TRP A 265 1.06 -9.19 14.30
CA TRP A 265 2.31 -9.89 14.00
C TRP A 265 2.31 -11.28 14.65
N HIS A 266 3.00 -12.24 14.04
CA HIS A 266 3.10 -13.60 14.60
C HIS A 266 4.26 -13.71 15.58
N ASP A 267 3.96 -13.88 16.86
CA ASP A 267 4.95 -14.23 17.87
C ASP A 267 5.23 -15.73 17.79
N THR A 268 6.38 -16.08 17.23
CA THR A 268 6.80 -17.48 17.03
C THR A 268 7.10 -18.20 18.35
N ASN A 269 7.48 -17.48 19.41
CA ASN A 269 7.74 -18.09 20.73
C ASN A 269 6.43 -18.49 21.41
N LEU A 270 5.42 -17.62 21.30
CA LEU A 270 4.11 -17.84 21.90
C LEU A 270 3.13 -18.54 20.94
N ASN A 271 3.55 -18.75 19.69
CA ASN A 271 2.75 -19.25 18.57
C ASN A 271 1.37 -18.57 18.49
N LYS A 272 1.33 -17.24 18.56
CA LYS A 272 0.09 -16.47 18.52
C LYS A 272 0.24 -15.17 17.73
N TRP A 273 -0.87 -14.71 17.18
CA TRP A 273 -0.97 -13.38 16.60
C TRP A 273 -1.13 -12.34 17.71
N ILE A 274 -0.32 -11.30 17.67
CA ILE A 274 -0.32 -10.18 18.61
C ILE A 274 -0.76 -8.93 17.86
N ASP A 275 -1.80 -8.26 18.36
CA ASP A 275 -2.29 -7.01 17.80
C ASP A 275 -1.24 -5.88 17.94
N LEU A 276 -0.98 -5.16 16.85
CA LEU A 276 -0.14 -3.96 16.81
C LEU A 276 -0.96 -2.67 16.71
N GLY A 277 -2.28 -2.78 16.53
CA GLY A 277 -3.08 -1.63 16.13
C GLY A 277 -2.84 -1.26 14.66
N GLY A 278 -2.94 0.03 14.37
CA GLY A 278 -2.71 0.58 13.04
C GLY A 278 -3.71 1.65 12.65
N ASN A 279 -3.36 2.40 11.60
CA ASN A 279 -4.22 3.37 10.96
C ASN A 279 -4.79 2.76 9.68
N VAL A 280 -6.13 2.66 9.61
CA VAL A 280 -6.84 2.11 8.46
C VAL A 280 -7.20 3.23 7.50
N ASP A 281 -6.81 3.09 6.24
CA ASP A 281 -7.27 3.94 5.14
C ASP A 281 -8.21 3.12 4.26
N THR A 282 -9.51 3.37 4.40
CA THR A 282 -10.57 2.64 3.67
C THR A 282 -10.69 3.04 2.21
N ILE A 283 -10.15 4.19 1.82
CA ILE A 283 -10.13 4.66 0.43
C ILE A 283 -9.02 3.92 -0.31
N ARG A 284 -7.83 3.88 0.27
CA ARG A 284 -6.65 3.20 -0.28
C ARG A 284 -6.65 1.69 -0.04
N LYS A 285 -7.50 1.23 0.88
CA LYS A 285 -7.60 -0.16 1.34
C LYS A 285 -6.27 -0.69 1.91
N ILE A 286 -5.69 0.06 2.84
CA ILE A 286 -4.44 -0.29 3.52
C ILE A 286 -4.57 -0.16 5.05
N VAL A 287 -3.78 -0.95 5.77
CA VAL A 287 -3.51 -0.75 7.20
C VAL A 287 -2.04 -0.39 7.37
N LYS A 288 -1.77 0.72 8.05
CA LYS A 288 -0.42 1.25 8.29
C LYS A 288 -0.05 1.15 9.76
N VAL A 289 1.13 0.61 10.05
CA VAL A 289 1.70 0.57 11.41
C VAL A 289 3.16 0.98 11.40
N VAL A 290 3.65 1.38 12.57
CA VAL A 290 5.06 1.63 12.85
C VAL A 290 5.54 0.56 13.82
N THR A 291 6.61 -0.16 13.47
CA THR A 291 7.14 -1.28 14.26
C THR A 291 8.67 -1.24 14.33
N TRP A 292 9.26 -2.07 15.19
CA TRP A 292 10.70 -2.14 15.45
C TRP A 292 11.34 -3.48 15.07
N HIS A 293 10.57 -4.40 14.51
CA HIS A 293 11.06 -5.69 14.06
C HIS A 293 10.35 -6.12 12.78
N PHE A 294 10.88 -7.13 12.08
CA PHE A 294 10.15 -7.89 11.07
C PHE A 294 9.87 -9.32 11.50
N THR A 295 8.76 -9.81 10.96
CA THR A 295 8.22 -11.15 11.09
C THR A 295 7.11 -11.30 10.05
N GLN A 296 6.19 -12.25 10.27
CA GLN A 296 4.94 -12.34 9.55
C GLN A 296 3.91 -11.35 10.11
N TYR A 297 3.24 -10.63 9.21
CA TYR A 297 2.11 -9.77 9.52
C TYR A 297 0.82 -10.31 8.90
N THR A 298 -0.30 -10.02 9.54
CA THR A 298 -1.61 -10.24 8.94
C THR A 298 -2.58 -9.12 9.32
N ILE A 299 -3.63 -8.91 8.52
CA ILE A 299 -4.73 -8.05 8.91
C ILE A 299 -5.71 -8.87 9.77
N SER A 300 -6.03 -8.34 10.95
CA SER A 300 -6.97 -8.93 11.90
C SER A 300 -8.11 -7.95 12.20
N MET A 301 -9.08 -8.37 13.01
CA MET A 301 -10.05 -7.50 13.67
C MET A 301 -9.64 -7.26 15.13
N LYS A 302 -9.89 -6.06 15.64
CA LYS A 302 -9.77 -5.71 17.07
C LYS A 302 -10.92 -6.29 17.90
#